data_AF-A0A377N741-F1
#
_entry.id   AF-A0A377N741-F1
#
_cell.length_a   1.000
_cell.length_b   1.000
_cell.length_c   1.000
_cell.angle_alpha   90.00
_cell.angle_beta   90.00
_cell.angle_gamma   90.00
#
_symmetry.space_group_name_H-M   'P 1'
#
loop_
_entity.id
_entity.type
_entity.pdbx_description
1 polymer ?
#
loop_
_entity_poly.entity_id
_entity_poly.type
_entity_poly.pdbx_seq_one_letter_code
_entity_poly.pdbx_strand_id
1 'polypeptide(L)'
;MEKELFALYADPNLNTKPEQLSFRGGSFYSEVALELIRSIHNNLGTQMVVNTSNHGAIHGLPDDAVVETNCIIDAHGATPLVFGRLAPVLHTLADQVKTFERLTIDCAVHGDRQSGLLALMTNPLVGDAVLAQQLFDEVLQLNAPYLPQFR
;
A
#
# COMPACT_ATOMS: atom_id res chain seq x y z
N MET A 1 -15.47 -19.78 0.13
CA MET A 1 -15.62 -18.38 -0.34
C MET A 1 -15.21 -18.17 -1.80
N GLU A 2 -13.93 -18.05 -2.20
CA GLU A 2 -13.59 -17.69 -3.60
C GLU A 2 -14.06 -18.73 -4.64
N LYS A 3 -13.87 -20.03 -4.36
CA LYS A 3 -14.38 -21.11 -5.22
C LYS A 3 -15.91 -21.08 -5.37
N GLU A 4 -16.63 -20.70 -4.31
CA GLU A 4 -18.09 -20.58 -4.35
C GLU A 4 -18.53 -19.38 -5.19
N LEU A 5 -17.84 -18.24 -5.06
CA LEU A 5 -18.08 -17.07 -5.90
C LEU A 5 -17.85 -17.39 -7.38
N PHE A 6 -16.78 -18.11 -7.71
CA PHE A 6 -16.55 -18.53 -9.10
C PHE A 6 -17.63 -19.48 -9.62
N ALA A 7 -18.11 -20.41 -8.79
CA ALA A 7 -19.22 -21.28 -9.17
C ALA A 7 -20.52 -20.50 -9.41
N LEU A 8 -20.81 -19.48 -8.59
CA LEU A 8 -21.96 -18.59 -8.79
C LEU A 8 -21.82 -17.77 -10.07
N TYR A 9 -20.65 -17.19 -10.33
CA TYR A 9 -20.40 -16.40 -11.55
C TYR A 9 -20.31 -17.24 -12.83
N ALA A 10 -20.28 -18.57 -12.73
CA ALA A 10 -20.39 -19.44 -13.89
C ALA A 10 -21.82 -19.53 -14.44
N ASP A 11 -22.85 -19.15 -13.66
CA ASP A 11 -24.23 -19.07 -14.14
C ASP A 11 -24.45 -17.77 -14.94
N PRO A 12 -24.68 -17.84 -16.26
CA PRO A 12 -24.92 -16.66 -17.09
C PRO A 12 -26.24 -15.93 -16.77
N ASN A 13 -27.14 -16.56 -16.01
CA ASN A 13 -28.41 -15.95 -15.60
C ASN A 13 -28.30 -15.18 -14.27
N LEU A 14 -27.16 -15.27 -13.58
CA LEU A 14 -26.92 -14.52 -12.36
C LEU A 14 -26.85 -13.02 -12.68
N ASN A 15 -27.89 -12.29 -12.28
CA ASN A 15 -28.06 -10.86 -12.56
C ASN A 15 -28.10 -10.00 -11.28
N THR A 16 -27.80 -10.59 -10.13
CA THR A 16 -27.70 -9.89 -8.84
C THR A 16 -26.33 -10.10 -8.24
N LYS A 17 -25.86 -9.13 -7.45
CA LYS A 17 -24.60 -9.23 -6.72
C LYS A 17 -24.72 -10.33 -5.66
N PRO A 18 -23.90 -11.39 -5.70
CA PRO A 18 -23.93 -12.44 -4.68
C PRO A 18 -23.65 -11.88 -3.29
N GLU A 19 -24.43 -12.30 -2.30
CA GLU A 19 -24.22 -11.93 -0.90
C GLU A 19 -22.83 -12.37 -0.42
N GLN A 20 -22.31 -13.48 -0.95
CA GLN A 20 -20.98 -14.01 -0.64
C GLN A 20 -19.85 -13.02 -0.91
N LEU A 21 -20.06 -12.07 -1.83
CA LEU A 21 -19.08 -11.03 -2.13
C LEU A 21 -18.94 -10.03 -0.97
N SER A 22 -20.00 -9.83 -0.17
CA SER A 22 -20.00 -8.92 0.99
C SER A 22 -19.17 -9.45 2.16
N PHE A 23 -18.95 -10.77 2.24
CA PHE A 23 -18.05 -11.36 3.24
C PHE A 23 -16.57 -11.08 2.97
N ARG A 24 -16.24 -10.49 1.81
CA ARG A 24 -14.88 -9.98 1.57
C ARG A 24 -14.72 -8.63 2.27
N GLY A 25 -13.59 -8.43 2.95
CA GLY A 25 -13.22 -7.15 3.57
C GLY A 25 -12.97 -6.00 2.60
N GLY A 26 -13.14 -6.22 1.29
CA GLY A 26 -12.98 -5.22 0.23
C GLY A 26 -14.26 -4.47 -0.16
N SER A 27 -15.29 -4.50 0.69
CA SER A 27 -16.49 -3.70 0.45
C SER A 27 -16.15 -2.20 0.41
N PHE A 28 -16.90 -1.42 -0.38
CA PHE A 28 -16.72 0.04 -0.62
C PHE A 28 -15.50 0.48 -1.46
N TYR A 29 -14.51 -0.37 -1.73
CA TYR A 29 -13.38 0.01 -2.59
C TYR A 29 -13.81 0.50 -3.98
N SER A 30 -14.84 -0.12 -4.56
CA SER A 30 -15.40 0.29 -5.85
C SER A 30 -16.00 1.69 -5.81
N GLU A 31 -16.63 2.08 -4.70
CA GLU A 31 -17.25 3.40 -4.56
C GLU A 31 -16.17 4.48 -4.45
N VAL A 32 -15.14 4.25 -3.63
CA VAL A 32 -14.00 5.18 -3.50
C VAL A 32 -13.28 5.33 -4.84
N ALA A 33 -13.04 4.23 -5.56
CA ALA A 33 -12.39 4.28 -6.88
C ALA A 33 -13.23 5.05 -7.92
N LEU A 34 -14.54 4.81 -7.97
CA LEU A 34 -15.44 5.52 -8.88
C LEU A 34 -15.53 7.01 -8.54
N GLU A 35 -15.57 7.36 -7.26
CA GLU A 35 -15.60 8.74 -6.81
C GLU A 35 -14.30 9.49 -7.16
N LEU A 36 -13.15 8.81 -7.03
CA LEU A 36 -11.85 9.35 -7.43
C LEU A 36 -11.84 9.65 -8.94
N ILE A 37 -12.23 8.68 -9.76
CA ILE A 37 -12.30 8.83 -11.22
C ILE A 37 -13.28 9.95 -11.59
N ARG A 38 -14.46 10.00 -10.96
CA ARG A 38 -15.46 11.04 -11.18
C ARG A 38 -14.93 12.42 -10.84
N SER A 39 -14.19 12.54 -9.74
CA SER A 39 -13.64 13.81 -9.24
C SER A 39 -12.54 14.36 -10.16
N ILE A 40 -11.65 13.49 -10.63
CA ILE A 40 -10.62 13.85 -11.62
C ILE A 40 -11.28 14.25 -12.94
N HIS A 41 -12.17 13.39 -13.48
CA HIS A 41 -12.76 13.61 -14.80
C HIS A 41 -13.61 14.88 -14.88
N ASN A 42 -14.39 15.18 -13.84
CA ASN A 42 -15.30 16.33 -13.83
C ASN A 42 -14.72 17.55 -13.09
N ASN A 43 -13.43 17.52 -12.72
CA ASN A 43 -12.76 18.61 -12.01
C ASN A 43 -13.52 19.09 -10.76
N LEU A 44 -13.95 18.14 -9.91
CA LEU A 44 -14.93 18.43 -8.85
C LEU A 44 -14.32 19.10 -7.61
N GLY A 45 -13.01 18.98 -7.39
CA GLY A 45 -12.36 19.46 -6.16
C GLY A 45 -12.82 18.69 -4.92
N THR A 46 -13.15 17.42 -5.08
CA THR A 46 -13.67 16.58 -3.99
C THR A 46 -12.58 16.28 -2.98
N GLN A 47 -12.88 16.41 -1.68
CA GLN A 47 -11.96 15.98 -0.64
C GLN A 47 -12.02 14.45 -0.47
N MET A 48 -10.89 13.77 -0.62
CA MET A 48 -10.78 12.31 -0.46
C MET A 48 -9.48 11.94 0.27
N VAL A 49 -9.49 10.83 1.01
CA VAL A 49 -8.27 10.25 1.59
C VAL A 49 -7.62 9.33 0.55
N VAL A 50 -6.38 9.64 0.14
CA VAL A 50 -5.64 8.87 -0.85
C VAL A 50 -4.16 8.80 -0.50
N ASN A 51 -3.45 7.83 -1.08
CA ASN A 51 -2.00 7.76 -1.05
C ASN A 51 -1.40 8.72 -2.10
N THR A 52 -0.52 9.62 -1.66
CA THR A 52 0.17 10.61 -2.50
C THR A 52 1.56 10.92 -1.96
N SER A 53 2.44 11.52 -2.77
CA SER A 53 3.68 12.13 -2.27
C SER A 53 3.36 13.20 -1.21
N ASN A 54 4.13 13.20 -0.13
CA ASN A 54 3.89 14.01 1.06
C ASN A 54 3.86 15.51 0.75
N HIS A 55 4.82 16.03 -0.03
CA HIS A 55 4.91 17.45 -0.41
C HIS A 55 4.67 18.41 0.77
N GLY A 56 5.29 18.14 1.92
CA GLY A 56 5.14 18.93 3.15
C GLY A 56 3.80 18.79 3.88
N ALA A 57 2.89 17.90 3.47
CA ALA A 57 1.59 17.73 4.12
C ALA A 57 1.72 17.24 5.57
N ILE A 58 2.61 16.26 5.79
CA ILE A 58 3.00 15.75 7.11
C ILE A 58 4.42 16.23 7.42
N HIS A 59 4.54 17.14 8.38
CA HIS A 59 5.81 17.72 8.77
C HIS A 59 6.73 16.69 9.43
N GLY A 60 7.98 16.64 8.99
CA GLY A 60 9.03 15.76 9.51
C GLY A 60 9.18 14.45 8.73
N LEU A 61 8.24 14.10 7.86
CA LEU A 61 8.45 13.04 6.87
C LEU A 61 9.05 13.64 5.59
N PRO A 62 9.86 12.89 4.82
CA PRO A 62 10.38 13.35 3.53
C PRO A 62 9.27 13.76 2.56
N ASP A 63 9.53 14.75 1.71
CA ASP A 63 8.52 15.24 0.75
C ASP A 63 8.16 14.22 -0.35
N ASP A 64 9.09 13.33 -0.67
CA ASP A 64 8.92 12.24 -1.62
C ASP A 64 8.28 10.99 -0.99
N ALA A 65 8.11 10.95 0.33
CA ALA A 65 7.48 9.82 1.00
C ALA A 65 6.00 9.74 0.59
N VAL A 66 5.54 8.56 0.17
CA VAL A 66 4.10 8.32 -0.02
C VAL A 66 3.42 8.28 1.34
N VAL A 67 2.37 9.08 1.52
CA VAL A 67 1.53 9.16 2.72
C VAL A 67 0.06 9.05 2.33
N GLU A 68 -0.75 8.49 3.23
CA GLU A 68 -2.21 8.49 3.08
C GLU A 68 -2.79 9.66 3.87
N THR A 69 -3.36 10.66 3.17
CA THR A 69 -3.88 11.88 3.78
C THR A 69 -5.06 12.45 3.01
N ASN A 70 -5.76 13.41 3.61
CA ASN A 70 -6.80 14.17 2.94
C ASN A 70 -6.19 14.96 1.78
N CYS A 71 -6.78 14.81 0.59
CA CYS A 71 -6.39 15.51 -0.62
C CYS A 71 -7.61 16.16 -1.26
N ILE A 72 -7.39 17.26 -1.97
CA ILE A 72 -8.35 17.77 -2.95
C ILE A 72 -8.09 17.05 -4.26
N ILE A 73 -9.13 16.41 -4.80
CA ILE A 73 -9.09 15.66 -6.06
C ILE A 73 -9.79 16.47 -7.13
N ASP A 74 -9.03 16.89 -8.13
CA ASP A 74 -9.53 17.62 -9.30
C ASP A 74 -8.84 17.12 -10.58
N ALA A 75 -8.99 17.84 -11.70
CA ALA A 75 -8.42 17.43 -12.98
C ALA A 75 -6.88 17.37 -13.00
N HIS A 76 -6.20 17.97 -12.02
CA HIS A 76 -4.75 17.89 -11.85
C HIS A 76 -4.31 16.70 -10.99
N GLY A 77 -5.26 15.93 -10.45
CA GLY A 77 -5.00 14.78 -9.58
C GLY A 77 -5.17 15.11 -8.10
N ALA A 78 -4.39 14.45 -7.26
CA ALA A 78 -4.47 14.61 -5.82
C ALA A 78 -3.53 15.72 -5.32
N THR A 79 -4.11 16.73 -4.68
CA THR A 79 -3.35 17.76 -3.96
C THR A 79 -3.48 17.53 -2.45
N PRO A 80 -2.42 17.08 -1.75
CA PRO A 80 -2.50 16.82 -0.31
C PRO A 80 -2.72 18.09 0.50
N LEU A 81 -3.57 17.98 1.53
CA LEU A 81 -3.82 19.04 2.49
C LEU A 81 -2.81 18.98 3.64
N VAL A 82 -2.35 20.15 4.09
CA VAL A 82 -1.43 20.24 5.22
C VAL A 82 -2.11 19.75 6.50
N PHE A 83 -1.57 18.67 7.06
CA PHE A 83 -1.94 18.12 8.36
C PHE A 83 -1.07 18.73 9.47
N GLY A 84 0.21 18.95 9.18
CA GLY A 84 1.20 19.38 10.16
C GLY A 84 1.97 18.20 10.75
N ARG A 85 2.41 18.32 12.01
CA ARG A 85 3.27 17.32 12.65
C ARG A 85 2.44 16.23 13.33
N LEU A 86 2.78 14.97 13.09
CA LEU A 86 2.20 13.83 13.82
C LEU A 86 2.62 13.88 15.30
N ALA A 87 1.79 13.29 16.18
CA ALA A 87 2.20 13.04 17.55
C ALA A 87 3.51 12.22 17.57
N PRO A 88 4.46 12.47 18.49
CA PRO A 88 5.79 11.86 18.44
C PRO A 88 5.79 10.34 18.28
N VAL A 89 4.91 9.63 19.00
CA VAL A 89 4.81 8.17 18.91
C VAL A 89 4.34 7.69 17.53
N LEU A 90 3.43 8.42 16.88
CA LEU A 90 2.95 8.11 15.53
C LEU A 90 4.00 8.43 14.47
N HIS A 91 4.75 9.52 14.67
CA HIS A 91 5.84 9.90 13.80
C HIS A 91 6.94 8.83 13.79
N THR A 92 7.37 8.35 14.96
CA THR A 92 8.39 7.30 15.06
C THR A 92 7.97 6.02 14.36
N LEU A 93 6.71 5.58 14.55
CA LEU A 93 6.21 4.38 13.88
C LEU A 93 6.13 4.57 12.35
N ALA A 94 5.62 5.72 11.89
CA ALA A 94 5.52 6.03 10.47
C ALA A 94 6.90 6.06 9.80
N ASP A 95 7.89 6.67 10.45
CA ASP A 95 9.27 6.75 9.95
C ASP A 95 9.94 5.37 9.91
N GLN A 96 9.73 4.54 10.94
CA GLN A 96 10.22 3.16 10.96
C GLN A 96 9.62 2.32 9.83
N VAL A 97 8.31 2.40 9.60
CA VAL A 97 7.64 1.68 8.49
C VAL A 97 8.10 2.23 7.13
N LYS A 98 8.28 3.55 6.99
CA LYS A 98 8.78 4.13 5.73
C LYS A 98 10.21 3.69 5.44
N THR A 99 11.04 3.56 6.46
CA THR A 99 12.41 3.04 6.33
C THR A 99 12.40 1.58 5.87
N PHE A 100 11.54 0.74 6.46
CA PHE A 100 11.32 -0.62 6.00
C PHE A 100 10.92 -0.67 4.52
N GLU A 101 9.93 0.12 4.10
CA GLU A 101 9.47 0.15 2.71
C GLU A 101 10.58 0.55 1.73
N ARG A 102 11.37 1.58 2.05
CA ARG A 102 12.48 2.04 1.20
C ARG A 102 13.55 0.96 1.05
N LEU A 103 13.96 0.32 2.14
CA LEU A 103 14.92 -0.78 2.11
C LEU A 103 14.39 -1.99 1.32
N THR A 104 13.09 -2.30 1.46
CA THR A 104 12.44 -3.34 0.64
C THR A 104 12.44 -2.97 -0.84
N ILE A 105 12.19 -1.70 -1.19
CA ILE A 105 12.26 -1.21 -2.57
C ILE A 105 13.69 -1.33 -3.11
N ASP A 106 14.71 -0.89 -2.36
CA ASP A 106 16.11 -0.98 -2.80
C ASP A 106 16.54 -2.44 -3.04
N CYS A 107 16.15 -3.34 -2.13
CA CYS A 107 16.32 -4.78 -2.28
C CYS A 107 15.63 -5.29 -3.56
N ALA A 108 14.34 -4.97 -3.72
CA ALA A 108 13.54 -5.47 -4.84
C ALA A 108 14.00 -4.93 -6.20
N VAL A 109 14.41 -3.66 -6.28
CA VAL A 109 14.82 -3.03 -7.54
C VAL A 109 16.24 -3.44 -7.93
N HIS A 110 17.17 -3.49 -6.97
CA HIS A 110 18.59 -3.67 -7.26
C HIS A 110 19.11 -5.08 -7.00
N GLY A 111 18.31 -5.97 -6.41
CA GLY A 111 18.79 -7.29 -5.96
C GLY A 111 19.68 -7.22 -4.71
N ASP A 112 19.64 -6.11 -3.97
CA ASP A 112 20.48 -5.91 -2.79
C ASP A 112 19.96 -6.70 -1.58
N ARG A 113 20.59 -7.85 -1.33
CA ARG A 113 20.30 -8.70 -0.18
C ARG A 113 20.53 -8.00 1.16
N GLN A 114 21.50 -7.09 1.26
CA GLN A 114 21.78 -6.39 2.51
C GLN A 114 20.61 -5.47 2.88
N SER A 115 20.11 -4.70 1.91
CA SER A 115 18.90 -3.89 2.08
C SER A 115 17.69 -4.75 2.48
N GLY A 116 17.53 -5.95 1.91
CA GLY A 116 16.45 -6.86 2.28
C GLY A 116 16.49 -7.33 3.74
N LEU A 117 17.68 -7.68 4.23
CA LEU A 117 17.88 -8.06 5.63
C LEU A 117 17.64 -6.87 6.58
N LEU A 118 18.17 -5.69 6.23
CA LEU A 118 17.92 -4.46 6.98
C LEU A 118 16.43 -4.10 7.02
N ALA A 119 15.71 -4.30 5.91
CA ALA A 119 14.27 -4.07 5.85
C ALA A 119 13.55 -4.94 6.89
N LEU A 120 13.80 -6.26 6.88
CA LEU A 120 13.16 -7.17 7.82
C LEU A 120 13.52 -6.85 9.27
N MET A 121 14.77 -6.52 9.59
CA MET A 121 15.15 -6.10 10.94
C MET A 121 14.45 -4.79 11.37
N THR A 122 14.21 -3.88 10.43
CA THR A 122 13.54 -2.60 10.70
C THR A 122 12.03 -2.76 10.86
N ASN A 123 11.44 -3.80 10.28
CA ASN A 123 10.00 -4.05 10.33
C ASN A 123 9.53 -4.30 11.79
N PRO A 124 8.58 -3.51 12.32
CA PRO A 124 8.08 -3.65 13.70
C PRO A 124 7.51 -5.03 14.06
N LEU A 125 7.15 -5.84 13.06
CA LEU A 125 6.56 -7.17 13.24
C LEU A 125 7.59 -8.32 13.19
N VAL A 126 8.85 -8.03 12.85
CA VAL A 126 9.92 -9.03 12.78
C VAL A 126 10.94 -8.76 13.88
N GLY A 127 11.67 -7.64 13.81
CA GLY A 127 12.54 -7.13 14.89
C GLY A 127 13.67 -8.05 15.39
N ASP A 128 13.87 -9.23 14.79
CA ASP A 128 14.87 -10.22 15.19
C ASP A 128 15.77 -10.59 14.00
N ALA A 129 17.09 -10.49 14.20
CA ALA A 129 18.08 -10.67 13.14
C ALA A 129 18.20 -12.13 12.67
N VAL A 130 18.03 -13.10 13.57
CA VAL A 130 18.13 -14.53 13.21
C VAL A 130 16.92 -14.94 12.38
N LEU A 131 15.73 -14.53 12.82
CA LEU A 131 14.47 -14.74 12.11
C LEU A 131 14.46 -14.02 10.76
N ALA A 132 14.97 -12.78 10.70
CA ALA A 132 15.05 -12.02 9.46
C ALA A 132 15.86 -12.75 8.38
N GLN A 133 17.02 -13.33 8.71
CA GLN A 133 17.83 -14.07 7.75
C GLN A 133 17.10 -15.31 7.22
N GLN A 134 16.54 -16.12 8.13
CA GLN A 134 15.82 -17.34 7.75
C GLN A 134 14.62 -17.03 6.86
N LEU A 135 13.82 -16.03 7.25
CA LEU A 135 12.66 -15.59 6.49
C LEU A 135 13.06 -15.03 5.11
N PHE A 136 14.13 -14.25 5.05
CA PHE A 136 14.58 -13.65 3.79
C PHE A 136 14.98 -14.72 2.77
N ASP A 137 15.79 -15.70 3.19
CA ASP A 137 16.24 -16.77 2.29
C ASP A 137 15.05 -17.63 1.82
N GLU A 138 14.10 -17.94 2.71
CA GLU A 138 12.89 -18.70 2.35
C GLU A 138 12.00 -17.93 1.36
N VAL A 139 11.77 -16.62 1.59
CA VAL A 139 10.99 -15.76 0.69
C VAL A 139 11.66 -15.68 -0.69
N LEU A 140 12.98 -15.50 -0.75
CA LEU A 140 13.69 -15.47 -2.03
C LEU A 140 13.60 -16.80 -2.76
N GLN A 141 13.75 -17.92 -2.06
CA GLN A 141 13.65 -19.25 -2.66
C GLN A 141 12.25 -19.53 -3.22
N LEU A 142 11.20 -19.29 -2.44
CA LEU A 142 9.81 -19.52 -2.85
C LEU A 142 9.39 -18.61 -4.00
N ASN A 143 9.92 -17.39 -4.05
CA ASN A 143 9.56 -16.39 -5.06
C ASN A 143 10.60 -16.24 -6.18
N ALA A 144 11.61 -17.10 -6.26
CA ALA A 144 12.66 -17.04 -7.28
C ALA A 144 12.14 -16.90 -8.74
N PRO A 145 11.01 -17.54 -9.15
CA PRO A 145 10.45 -17.32 -10.48
C PRO A 145 10.00 -15.87 -10.76
N TYR A 146 9.63 -15.13 -9.71
CA TYR A 146 9.09 -13.77 -9.77
C TYR A 146 10.13 -12.69 -9.46
N LEU A 147 11.33 -13.08 -9.01
CA LEU A 147 12.40 -12.20 -8.55
C LEU A 147 13.66 -12.31 -9.43
N PRO A 148 13.61 -11.86 -10.70
CA PRO A 148 14.70 -12.03 -11.66
C PRO A 148 16.05 -11.41 -11.26
N GLN A 149 16.03 -10.42 -10.38
CA GLN A 149 17.20 -9.72 -9.84
C GLN A 149 17.98 -10.52 -8.80
N PHE A 150 17.45 -11.64 -8.31
CA PHE A 150 18.09 -12.53 -7.32
C PHE A 150 18.52 -13.90 -7.90
N ARG A 151 18.71 -13.96 -9.22
CA ARG A 151 19.17 -15.17 -9.93
C ARG A 151 20.66 -15.41 -9.83
#